data_AF-A0A9R1MM24-F1
#
_entry.id   AF-A0A9R1MM24-F1
#
_cell.length_a   1.000
_cell.length_b   1.000
_cell.length_c   1.000
_cell.angle_alpha   90.00
_cell.angle_beta   90.00
_cell.angle_gamma   90.00
#
_symmetry.space_group_name_H-M   'P 1'
#
loop_
_entity.id
_entity.type
_entity.pdbx_description
1 polymer ?
#
loop_
_entity_poly.entity_id
_entity_poly.type
_entity_poly.pdbx_seq_one_letter_code
_entity_poly.pdbx_strand_id
1 'polypeptide(L)'
;MSFMLWLNHLNHLQLEMGNNHGWCPTFSNLKNLTLDSWCVHADFYALIVFLQNSPNLKKLTLKLNERRYHNEVVSAIIGELEDRSFICEQLEIVEIICSEGNELLLLGVNQFLLEESGIRPDQMRVSHQN
;
A
#
# COMPACT_ATOMS: atom_id res chain seq x y z
N MET A 1 -10.19 -15.49 -12.28
CA MET A 1 -8.75 -15.75 -12.41
C MET A 1 -8.06 -14.54 -11.82
N SER A 2 -7.35 -14.74 -10.71
CA SER A 2 -7.14 -13.73 -9.66
C SER A 2 -6.14 -12.65 -10.07
N PHE A 3 -6.49 -11.38 -9.83
CA PHE A 3 -5.60 -10.21 -9.88
C PHE A 3 -4.26 -10.44 -9.13
N MET A 4 -4.26 -11.31 -8.10
CA MET A 4 -3.06 -11.78 -7.40
C MET A 4 -2.06 -12.56 -8.29
N LEU A 5 -2.50 -13.27 -9.33
CA LEU A 5 -1.60 -13.92 -10.29
C LEU A 5 -0.97 -12.90 -11.24
N TRP A 6 -1.64 -11.79 -11.51
CA TRP A 6 -1.10 -10.70 -12.31
C TRP A 6 -0.01 -9.94 -11.55
N LEU A 7 -0.22 -9.62 -10.28
CA LEU A 7 0.83 -9.01 -9.43
C LEU A 7 2.05 -9.91 -9.23
N ASN A 8 1.86 -11.23 -9.02
CA ASN A 8 2.99 -12.15 -8.89
C ASN A 8 3.85 -12.24 -10.15
N HIS A 9 3.28 -12.01 -11.34
CA HIS A 9 4.01 -11.97 -12.59
C HIS A 9 4.76 -10.65 -12.82
N LEU A 10 4.45 -9.61 -12.04
CA LEU A 10 5.04 -8.26 -12.13
C LEU A 10 6.13 -7.98 -11.09
N ASN A 11 6.39 -8.92 -10.15
CA ASN A 11 7.47 -8.85 -9.15
C ASN A 11 8.90 -8.79 -9.73
N HIS A 12 9.05 -8.62 -11.04
CA HIS A 12 10.34 -8.67 -11.74
C HIS A 12 10.58 -7.52 -12.73
N LEU A 13 9.67 -6.54 -12.87
CA LEU A 13 9.80 -5.45 -13.84
C LEU A 13 9.44 -4.12 -13.19
N GLN A 14 10.32 -3.12 -13.30
CA GLN A 14 9.94 -1.73 -13.11
C GLN A 14 8.95 -1.38 -14.22
N LEU A 15 7.76 -0.92 -13.84
CA LEU A 15 6.72 -0.54 -14.78
C LEU A 15 6.44 0.94 -14.63
N GLU A 16 6.82 1.72 -15.65
CA GLU A 16 6.36 3.09 -15.83
C GLU A 16 4.95 3.08 -16.43
N MET A 17 3.98 3.67 -15.72
CA MET A 17 2.58 3.68 -16.16
C MET A 17 2.09 5.10 -16.42
N GLY A 18 1.53 5.32 -17.61
CA GLY A 18 0.81 6.55 -17.96
C GLY A 18 -0.64 6.56 -17.47
N ASN A 19 -1.19 7.76 -17.25
CA ASN A 19 -2.48 8.14 -16.62
C ASN A 19 -3.78 7.55 -17.22
N ASN A 20 -3.85 6.26 -17.57
CA ASN A 20 -5.08 5.66 -18.08
C ASN A 20 -5.91 5.05 -16.93
N HIS A 21 -7.04 5.69 -16.65
CA HIS A 21 -8.09 5.40 -15.66
C HIS A 21 -8.74 3.99 -15.72
N GLY A 22 -8.16 3.02 -16.42
CA GLY A 22 -8.75 1.69 -16.67
C GLY A 22 -7.86 0.49 -16.32
N TRP A 23 -6.70 0.68 -15.69
CA TRP A 23 -5.74 -0.41 -15.47
C TRP A 23 -5.95 -1.20 -14.18
N CYS A 24 -6.38 -0.55 -13.10
CA CYS A 24 -6.72 -1.23 -11.84
C CYS A 24 -8.24 -1.41 -11.75
N PRO A 25 -8.75 -2.64 -11.59
CA PRO A 25 -10.18 -2.85 -11.43
C PRO A 25 -10.66 -2.38 -10.05
N THR A 26 -11.90 -1.89 -9.98
CA THR A 26 -12.52 -1.62 -8.68
C THR A 26 -12.79 -2.92 -7.92
N PHE A 27 -12.27 -3.02 -6.70
CA PHE A 27 -12.45 -4.13 -5.78
C PHE A 27 -13.68 -3.94 -4.89
N SER A 28 -14.86 -3.91 -5.48
CA SER A 28 -16.12 -3.62 -4.76
C SER A 28 -16.44 -4.58 -3.61
N ASN A 29 -15.95 -5.82 -3.64
CA ASN A 29 -16.19 -6.80 -2.57
C ASN A 29 -15.02 -6.94 -1.57
N LEU A 30 -13.92 -6.22 -1.77
CA LEU A 30 -12.74 -6.35 -0.93
C LEU A 30 -12.97 -5.64 0.41
N LYS A 31 -12.97 -6.41 1.49
CA LYS A 31 -13.10 -5.90 2.86
C LYS A 31 -11.80 -5.87 3.64
N ASN A 32 -10.84 -6.72 3.26
CA ASN A 32 -9.55 -6.84 3.93
C ASN A 32 -8.46 -6.82 2.87
N LEU A 33 -7.45 -5.97 3.05
CA LEU A 33 -6.30 -5.86 2.17
C LEU A 33 -5.02 -6.00 3.01
N THR A 34 -4.08 -6.80 2.52
CA THR A 34 -2.74 -6.91 3.11
C THR A 34 -1.71 -6.62 2.04
N LEU A 35 -0.78 -5.71 2.35
CA LEU A 35 0.31 -5.31 1.47
C LEU A 35 1.64 -5.42 2.23
N ASP A 36 2.71 -5.77 1.51
CA ASP A 36 4.08 -5.80 2.04
C ASP A 36 4.81 -4.47 1.77
N SER A 37 6.07 -4.35 2.21
CA SER A 37 6.84 -3.10 2.19
C SER A 37 6.94 -2.45 0.81
N TRP A 38 6.96 -3.22 -0.28
CA TRP A 38 7.03 -2.71 -1.65
C TRP A 38 5.95 -1.64 -1.97
N CYS A 39 4.78 -1.67 -1.30
CA CYS A 39 3.68 -0.75 -1.57
C CYS A 39 3.92 0.70 -1.12
N VAL A 40 4.94 0.95 -0.29
CA VAL A 40 5.29 2.28 0.23
C VAL A 40 6.42 2.94 -0.56
N HIS A 41 6.96 2.25 -1.56
CA HIS A 41 7.91 2.81 -2.51
C HIS A 41 7.22 3.72 -3.53
N ALA A 42 8.03 4.46 -4.29
CA ALA A 42 7.56 5.37 -5.33
C ALA A 42 6.47 6.31 -4.82
N ASP A 43 6.74 6.90 -3.66
CA ASP A 43 5.85 7.89 -3.05
C ASP A 43 4.42 7.35 -2.84
N PHE A 44 4.34 6.13 -2.30
CA PHE A 44 3.10 5.42 -1.96
C PHE A 44 2.17 5.15 -3.16
N TYR A 45 2.64 5.23 -4.40
CA TYR A 45 1.80 5.06 -5.61
C TYR A 45 0.91 3.82 -5.54
N ALA A 46 1.52 2.65 -5.27
CA ALA A 46 0.78 1.40 -5.22
C ALA A 46 -0.28 1.40 -4.11
N LEU A 47 0.08 1.90 -2.92
CA LEU A 47 -0.84 2.01 -1.80
C LEU A 47 -2.04 2.92 -2.16
N ILE A 48 -1.79 4.09 -2.75
CA ILE A 48 -2.84 5.02 -3.19
C ILE A 48 -3.77 4.33 -4.19
N VAL A 49 -3.24 3.70 -5.23
CA VAL A 49 -4.04 3.00 -6.25
C VAL A 49 -4.92 1.93 -5.63
N PHE A 50 -4.42 1.17 -4.66
CA PHE A 50 -5.23 0.16 -3.97
C PHE A 50 -6.36 0.76 -3.15
N LEU A 51 -6.09 1.85 -2.43
CA LEU A 51 -7.07 2.52 -1.60
C LEU A 51 -8.15 3.18 -2.45
N GLN A 52 -7.78 3.84 -3.55
CA GLN A 52 -8.71 4.40 -4.53
C GLN A 52 -9.64 3.33 -5.14
N ASN A 53 -9.10 2.13 -5.40
CA ASN A 53 -9.87 1.06 -6.04
C ASN A 53 -10.62 0.15 -5.06
N SER A 54 -10.56 0.40 -3.74
CA SER A 54 -11.17 -0.46 -2.72
C SER A 54 -12.21 0.30 -1.88
N PRO A 55 -13.33 0.76 -2.46
CA PRO A 55 -14.28 1.66 -1.79
C PRO A 55 -14.97 1.05 -0.56
N ASN A 56 -14.93 -0.27 -0.44
CA ASN A 56 -15.60 -1.05 0.59
C ASN A 56 -14.63 -1.62 1.63
N LEU A 57 -13.36 -1.20 1.59
CA LEU A 57 -12.30 -1.70 2.46
C LEU A 57 -12.60 -1.36 3.93
N LYS A 58 -12.53 -2.37 4.80
CA LYS A 58 -12.71 -2.24 6.25
C LYS A 58 -11.42 -2.38 7.03
N LYS A 59 -10.48 -3.18 6.52
CA LYS A 59 -9.21 -3.44 7.17
C LYS A 59 -8.05 -3.37 6.18
N LEU A 60 -7.07 -2.54 6.51
CA LEU A 60 -5.77 -2.51 5.86
C LEU A 60 -4.73 -3.12 6.79
N THR A 61 -3.88 -4.00 6.27
CA THR A 61 -2.69 -4.50 6.96
C THR A 61 -1.45 -4.20 6.14
N LEU A 62 -0.52 -3.43 6.69
CA LEU A 62 0.78 -3.12 6.08
C LEU A 62 1.88 -3.88 6.79
N LYS A 63 2.64 -4.70 6.05
CA LYS A 63 3.77 -5.46 6.56
C LYS A 63 5.07 -4.79 6.13
N LEU A 64 5.65 -4.01 7.04
CA LEU A 64 6.94 -3.33 6.88
C LEU A 64 8.07 -4.28 7.27
N ASN A 65 8.11 -5.41 6.55
CA ASN A 65 9.02 -6.51 6.78
C ASN A 65 10.12 -6.50 5.73
N GLU A 66 11.07 -5.57 5.82
CA GLU A 66 12.22 -5.64 4.92
C GLU A 66 13.57 -5.61 5.63
N ARG A 67 14.22 -6.78 5.59
CA ARG A 67 15.67 -7.00 5.66
C ARG A 67 16.19 -7.50 4.29
N ARG A 68 15.61 -7.08 3.17
CA ARG A 68 16.10 -7.44 1.82
C ARG A 68 16.96 -6.34 1.20
N TYR A 69 17.96 -5.89 1.95
CA TYR A 69 19.02 -5.00 1.44
C TYR A 69 20.20 -5.74 0.79
N HIS A 70 20.02 -7.02 0.44
CA HIS A 70 21.05 -7.78 -0.26
C HIS A 70 20.68 -7.94 -1.74
N ASN A 71 21.09 -6.96 -2.55
CA ASN A 71 21.28 -7.06 -4.00
C ASN A 71 20.08 -7.34 -4.92
N GLU A 72 18.83 -7.33 -4.43
CA GLU A 72 17.65 -7.51 -5.29
C GLU A 72 17.10 -6.17 -5.79
N VAL A 73 16.71 -6.12 -7.06
CA VAL A 73 16.02 -4.97 -7.67
C VAL A 73 14.68 -4.80 -6.95
N VAL A 74 14.51 -3.67 -6.26
CA VAL A 74 13.23 -3.33 -5.64
C VAL A 74 12.21 -3.11 -6.76
N SER A 75 11.23 -4.01 -6.82
CA SER A 75 10.10 -3.86 -7.74
C SER A 75 9.15 -2.81 -7.15
N ALA A 76 9.06 -1.67 -7.82
CA ALA A 76 8.11 -0.62 -7.51
C ALA A 76 7.13 -0.46 -8.69
N ILE A 77 5.85 -0.27 -8.36
CA ILE A 77 4.86 0.18 -9.33
C ILE A 77 4.94 1.70 -9.32
N ILE A 78 5.32 2.30 -10.46
CA ILE A 78 5.52 3.74 -10.59
C ILE A 78 4.62 4.31 -11.68
N GLY A 79 4.11 5.51 -11.43
CA GLY A 79 3.31 6.24 -12.38
C GLY A 79 3.07 7.66 -11.88
N GLU A 80 2.65 8.53 -12.78
CA GLU A 80 2.12 9.82 -12.37
C GLU A 80 0.70 9.61 -11.83
N LEU A 81 0.33 10.36 -10.80
CA LEU A 81 -1.05 10.43 -10.30
C LEU A 81 -1.44 11.90 -10.31
N GLU A 82 -2.36 12.27 -11.20
CA GLU A 82 -2.97 13.61 -11.19
C GLU A 82 -3.81 13.83 -9.93
N ASP A 83 -4.52 12.78 -9.47
CA ASP A 83 -5.26 12.76 -8.22
C ASP A 83 -4.72 11.66 -7.29
N ARG A 84 -4.17 12.09 -6.16
CA ARG A 84 -3.66 11.22 -5.08
C ARG A 84 -4.64 11.08 -3.92
N SER A 85 -5.75 11.79 -3.99
CA SER A 85 -6.81 11.72 -2.99
C SER A 85 -7.47 10.35 -3.07
N PHE A 86 -7.85 9.83 -1.90
CA PHE A 86 -8.68 8.63 -1.82
C PHE A 86 -9.61 8.74 -0.63
N ILE A 87 -10.76 8.08 -0.75
CA ILE A 87 -11.77 8.07 0.31
C ILE A 87 -11.94 6.63 0.77
N CYS A 88 -11.62 6.40 2.04
CA CYS A 88 -11.73 5.11 2.71
C CYS A 88 -12.79 5.18 3.82
N GLU A 89 -14.02 5.58 3.48
CA GLU A 89 -15.12 5.80 4.44
C GLU A 89 -15.45 4.59 5.32
N GLN A 90 -15.27 3.37 4.78
CA GLN A 90 -15.55 2.13 5.49
C GLN A 90 -14.34 1.57 6.23
N LEU A 91 -13.16 2.20 6.12
CA LEU A 91 -11.95 1.70 6.73
C LEU A 91 -12.05 1.87 8.23
N GLU A 92 -12.13 0.76 8.95
CA GLU A 92 -12.29 0.72 10.40
C GLU A 92 -10.94 0.60 11.10
N ILE A 93 -10.00 -0.13 10.49
CA ILE A 93 -8.73 -0.47 11.12
C ILE A 93 -7.57 -0.50 10.13
N VAL A 94 -6.43 0.04 10.57
CA VAL A 94 -5.13 -0.05 9.90
C VAL A 94 -4.16 -0.73 10.85
N GLU A 95 -3.71 -1.91 10.48
CA GLU A 95 -2.68 -2.65 11.20
C GLU A 95 -1.34 -2.47 10.49
N ILE A 96 -0.34 -2.00 11.21
CA ILE A 96 1.02 -1.89 10.72
C ILE A 96 1.87 -2.89 11.50
N ILE A 97 2.45 -3.85 10.78
CA ILE A 97 3.37 -4.85 11.33
C ILE A 97 4.76 -4.40 10.89
N CYS A 98 5.60 -3.98 11.83
CA CYS A 98 6.92 -3.45 11.53
C CYS A 98 8.00 -4.36 12.11
N SER A 99 8.96 -4.76 11.27
CA SER A 99 10.17 -5.44 11.75
C SER A 99 11.13 -4.46 12.42
N GLU A 100 11.95 -4.95 13.35
CA GLU A 100 13.03 -4.18 13.98
C GLU A 100 14.02 -3.65 12.94
N GLY A 101 14.39 -2.36 13.05
CA GLY A 101 15.28 -1.67 12.11
C GLY A 101 14.57 -0.90 10.98
N ASN A 102 13.24 -0.94 10.93
CA ASN A 102 12.41 -0.22 9.94
C ASN A 102 11.68 0.99 10.55
N GLU A 103 12.20 1.58 11.62
CA GLU A 103 11.54 2.68 12.34
C GLU A 103 11.34 3.91 11.46
N LEU A 104 12.29 4.23 10.58
CA LEU A 104 12.17 5.34 9.63
C LEU A 104 11.05 5.10 8.60
N LEU A 105 10.90 3.85 8.14
CA LEU A 105 9.84 3.48 7.22
C LEU A 105 8.47 3.59 7.89
N LEU A 106 8.37 3.12 9.13
CA LEU A 106 7.18 3.26 9.96
C LEU A 106 6.80 4.74 10.17
N LEU A 107 7.77 5.61 10.42
CA LEU A 107 7.51 7.05 10.56
C LEU A 107 6.93 7.63 9.26
N GLY A 108 7.53 7.33 8.10
CA GLY A 108 7.03 7.80 6.81
C GLY A 108 5.61 7.31 6.50
N VAL A 109 5.33 6.03 6.77
CA VAL A 109 3.99 5.45 6.59
C VAL A 109 2.97 6.10 7.52
N ASN A 110 3.30 6.29 8.80
CA ASN A 110 2.40 6.93 9.75
C ASN A 110 2.09 8.37 9.32
N GLN A 111 3.11 9.12 8.89
CA GLN A 111 2.94 10.49 8.42
C GLN A 111 1.97 10.55 7.24
N PHE A 112 2.22 9.74 6.22
CA PHE A 112 1.35 9.64 5.04
C PHE A 112 -0.10 9.31 5.41
N LEU A 113 -0.31 8.32 6.28
CA LEU A 113 -1.66 7.93 6.68
C LEU A 113 -2.35 9.04 7.51
N LEU A 114 -1.63 9.77 8.35
CA LEU A 114 -2.26 10.81 9.18
C LEU A 114 -2.59 12.09 8.39
N GLU A 115 -1.73 12.47 7.45
CA GLU A 115 -1.83 13.77 6.76
C GLU A 115 -2.57 13.69 5.43
N GLU A 116 -2.32 12.65 4.65
CA GLU A 116 -2.73 12.58 3.24
C GLU A 116 -3.96 11.70 3.01
N SER A 117 -4.37 10.91 4.02
CA SER A 117 -5.37 9.84 3.84
C SER A 117 -6.69 10.02 4.59
N GLY A 118 -6.76 10.99 5.51
CA GLY A 118 -7.92 11.18 6.40
C GLY A 118 -8.11 10.05 7.43
N ILE A 119 -7.15 9.13 7.57
CA ILE A 119 -7.18 8.06 8.57
C ILE A 119 -6.83 8.65 9.94
N ARG A 120 -7.67 8.36 10.93
CA ARG A 120 -7.49 8.88 12.28
C ARG A 120 -6.52 8.00 13.08
N PRO A 121 -5.80 8.58 14.05
CA PRO A 121 -4.90 7.84 14.92
C PRO A 121 -5.55 6.64 15.64
N ASP A 122 -6.83 6.74 16.04
CA ASP A 122 -7.54 5.68 16.76
C ASP A 122 -7.85 4.45 15.89
N GLN A 123 -7.77 4.58 14.57
CA GLN A 123 -7.93 3.48 13.63
C GLN A 123 -6.60 2.71 13.43
N MET A 124 -5.48 3.28 13.85
CA MET A 124 -4.14 2.76 13.57
C MET A 124 -3.60 1.94 14.74
N ARG A 125 -3.04 0.76 14.43
CA ARG A 125 -2.46 -0.16 15.40
C ARG A 125 -1.10 -0.63 14.89
N VAL A 126 -0.05 -0.30 15.61
CA VAL A 126 1.31 -0.75 15.29
C VAL A 126 1.65 -1.97 16.15
N SER A 127 2.24 -2.97 15.52
CA SER A 127 2.79 -4.16 16.16
C SER A 127 4.20 -4.42 15.65
N HIS A 128 5.08 -4.90 16.52
CA HIS A 128 6.47 -5.21 16.19
C HIS A 128 6.64 -6.72 15.99
N GLN A 129 7.32 -7.10 14.91
CA GLN A 129 7.70 -8.49 14.65
C GLN A 129 9.18 -8.68 15.03
N ASN A 130 9.46 -9.60 15.96
CA ASN A 130 10.81 -10.05 16.34
C ASN A 130 11.49 -10.85 15.23
#